data_AF-A0AAX3X7T0-F1
#
_entry.id   AF-A0AAX3X7T0-F1
#
_cell.length_a   1.000
_cell.length_b   1.000
_cell.length_c   1.000
_cell.angle_alpha   90.00
_cell.angle_beta   90.00
_cell.angle_gamma   90.00
#
_symmetry.space_group_name_H-M   'P 1'
#
loop_
_entity.id
_entity.type
_entity.pdbx_description
1 polymer ?
#
loop_
_entity_poly.entity_id
_entity_poly.type
_entity_poly.pdbx_seq_one_letter_code
_entity_poly.pdbx_strand_id
1 'polypeptide(L)'
;MNFKKELNEIVENHVDVIKKQSKAKSIDEFVKDETTIARLNRIYDTKDVLEDLYDMYEEDTELMERVKKYSLGTVFAEVYDLNNCYIEYYNSGDDDWLVWINDALDYDFPLQQVNE
;
A
#
# COMPACT_ATOMS: atom_id res chain seq x y z
N MET A 1 2.08 9.51 16.11
CA MET A 1 1.90 8.42 15.13
C MET A 1 3.29 7.98 14.71
N ASN A 2 3.59 6.69 14.71
CA ASN A 2 4.84 6.20 14.13
C ASN A 2 4.48 5.45 12.85
N PHE A 3 4.50 6.19 11.74
CA PHE A 3 3.99 5.72 10.44
C PHE A 3 4.59 4.36 10.06
N LYS A 4 5.92 4.25 10.04
CA LYS A 4 6.62 3.00 9.67
C LYS A 4 6.28 1.85 10.62
N LYS A 5 6.16 2.10 11.93
CA LYS A 5 5.76 1.06 12.88
C LYS A 5 4.34 0.57 12.63
N GLU A 6 3.39 1.50 12.50
CA GLU A 6 1.97 1.19 12.27
C GLU A 6 1.76 0.48 10.91
N LEU A 7 2.50 0.91 9.88
CA LEU A 7 2.50 0.25 8.57
C LEU A 7 3.01 -1.19 8.65
N ASN A 8 4.11 -1.43 9.38
CA ASN A 8 4.61 -2.79 9.58
C ASN A 8 3.59 -3.68 10.31
N GLU A 9 2.89 -3.15 11.32
CA GLU A 9 1.81 -3.89 12.00
C GLU A 9 0.66 -4.26 11.03
N ILE A 10 0.28 -3.36 10.11
CA ILE A 10 -0.73 -3.64 9.08
C ILE A 10 -0.25 -4.73 8.12
N VAL A 11 1.00 -4.65 7.66
CA VAL A 11 1.61 -5.63 6.76
C VAL A 11 1.69 -7.00 7.42
N GLU A 12 2.17 -7.08 8.66
CA GLU A 12 2.25 -8.34 9.42
C GLU A 12 0.87 -8.99 9.58
N ASN A 13 -0.17 -8.20 9.87
CA ASN A 13 -1.54 -8.70 9.96
C ASN A 13 -2.03 -9.29 8.64
N HIS A 14 -1.77 -8.63 7.50
CA HIS A 14 -2.14 -9.15 6.18
C HIS A 14 -1.36 -10.43 5.83
N VAL A 15 -0.05 -10.44 6.08
CA VAL A 15 0.80 -11.62 5.86
C VAL A 15 0.34 -12.80 6.70
N ASP A 16 -0.03 -12.58 7.96
CA ASP A 16 -0.53 -13.63 8.86
C ASP A 16 -1.86 -14.21 8.39
N VAL A 17 -2.76 -13.37 7.86
CA VAL A 17 -4.00 -13.85 7.24
C VAL A 17 -3.71 -14.74 6.05
N ILE A 18 -2.80 -14.32 5.16
CA ILE A 18 -2.42 -15.12 3.98
C ILE A 18 -1.76 -16.44 4.40
N LYS A 19 -0.85 -16.42 5.36
CA LYS A 19 -0.21 -17.62 5.92
C LYS A 19 -1.24 -18.62 6.47
N LYS A 20 -2.26 -18.14 7.20
CA LYS A 20 -3.33 -18.98 7.75
C LYS A 20 -4.25 -19.58 6.67
N GLN A 21 -4.39 -18.90 5.54
CA GLN A 21 -5.19 -19.37 4.40
C GLN A 21 -4.42 -20.36 3.51
N SER A 22 -3.09 -20.31 3.53
CA SER A 22 -2.25 -21.21 2.77
C SER A 22 -2.44 -22.67 3.20
N LYS A 23 -2.56 -23.55 2.22
CA LYS A 23 -2.68 -25.01 2.43
C LYS A 23 -1.35 -25.74 2.22
N ALA A 24 -0.29 -25.00 1.91
CA ALA A 24 1.02 -25.57 1.65
C ALA A 24 1.57 -26.25 2.92
N LYS A 25 2.07 -27.47 2.76
CA LYS A 25 2.66 -28.26 3.85
C LYS A 25 4.17 -28.12 3.92
N SER A 26 4.77 -27.51 2.91
CA SER A 26 6.21 -27.24 2.82
C SER A 26 6.46 -25.94 2.05
N ILE A 27 7.69 -25.43 2.15
CA ILE A 27 8.13 -24.27 1.36
C ILE A 27 8.05 -24.57 -0.14
N ASP A 28 8.40 -25.78 -0.57
CA ASP A 28 8.34 -26.18 -1.99
C ASP A 28 6.91 -26.18 -2.56
N GLU A 29 5.91 -26.48 -1.73
CA GLU A 29 4.50 -26.34 -2.12
C GLU A 29 4.06 -24.88 -2.09
N PHE A 30 4.55 -24.11 -1.12
CA PHE A 30 4.21 -22.70 -0.95
C PHE A 30 4.68 -21.84 -2.12
N VAL A 31 5.93 -22.01 -2.55
CA VAL A 31 6.49 -21.23 -3.68
C VAL A 31 5.81 -21.54 -5.02
N LYS A 32 5.08 -22.65 -5.12
CA LYS A 32 4.29 -23.02 -6.31
C LYS A 32 2.87 -22.46 -6.27
N ASP A 33 2.43 -21.94 -5.12
CA ASP A 33 1.14 -21.25 -4.99
C ASP A 33 1.29 -19.81 -5.48
N GLU A 34 1.28 -19.65 -6.81
CA GLU A 34 1.43 -18.36 -7.48
C GLU A 34 0.42 -17.31 -7.01
N THR A 35 -0.79 -17.74 -6.62
CA THR A 35 -1.83 -16.83 -6.11
C THR A 35 -1.46 -16.29 -4.73
N THR A 36 -0.98 -17.16 -3.84
CA THR A 36 -0.49 -16.73 -2.52
C THR A 36 0.73 -15.83 -2.65
N ILE A 37 1.68 -16.16 -3.54
CA ILE A 37 2.85 -15.33 -3.80
C ILE A 37 2.46 -13.97 -4.36
N ALA A 38 1.55 -13.91 -5.35
CA ALA A 38 1.10 -12.65 -5.92
C ALA A 38 0.45 -11.73 -4.87
N ARG A 39 -0.34 -12.29 -3.94
CA ARG A 39 -0.93 -11.51 -2.83
C ARG A 39 0.13 -10.98 -1.87
N LEU A 40 1.15 -11.78 -1.55
CA LEU A 40 2.24 -11.35 -0.68
C LEU A 40 3.08 -10.26 -1.34
N ASN A 41 3.42 -10.41 -2.62
CA ASN A 41 4.11 -9.37 -3.37
C ASN A 41 3.30 -8.08 -3.33
N ARG A 42 2.00 -8.13 -3.62
CA ARG A 42 1.15 -6.92 -3.58
C ARG A 42 1.12 -6.25 -2.20
N ILE A 43 1.12 -7.02 -1.11
CA ILE A 43 1.21 -6.48 0.27
C ILE A 43 2.53 -5.73 0.47
N TYR A 44 3.65 -6.29 0.01
CA TYR A 44 4.96 -5.66 0.14
C TYR A 44 5.11 -4.47 -0.82
N ASP A 45 4.63 -4.56 -2.05
CA ASP A 45 4.60 -3.43 -2.99
C ASP A 45 3.78 -2.26 -2.43
N THR A 46 2.62 -2.55 -1.80
CA THR A 46 1.80 -1.53 -1.10
C THR A 46 2.61 -0.85 0.00
N LYS A 47 3.38 -1.64 0.76
CA LYS A 47 4.24 -1.11 1.83
C LYS A 47 5.30 -0.19 1.24
N ASP A 48 6.00 -0.65 0.21
CA ASP A 48 7.12 0.07 -0.40
C ASP A 48 6.64 1.41 -0.99
N VAL A 49 5.49 1.42 -1.68
CA VAL A 49 4.83 2.67 -2.15
C VAL A 49 4.61 3.65 -1.00
N LEU A 50 4.03 3.18 0.11
CA LEU A 50 3.69 4.03 1.24
C LEU A 50 4.92 4.51 2.02
N GLU A 51 5.97 3.69 2.14
CA GLU A 51 7.24 4.09 2.76
C GLU A 51 7.96 5.12 1.89
N ASP A 52 8.00 4.94 0.57
CA ASP A 52 8.65 5.87 -0.35
C ASP A 52 7.92 7.21 -0.41
N LEU A 53 6.58 7.21 -0.47
CA LEU A 53 5.79 8.44 -0.39
C LEU A 53 6.01 9.18 0.93
N TYR A 54 6.16 8.46 2.03
CA TYR A 54 6.44 9.05 3.34
C TYR A 54 7.87 9.62 3.39
N ASP A 55 8.86 8.88 2.90
CA ASP A 55 10.27 9.26 2.97
C ASP A 55 10.63 10.41 2.00
N MET A 56 9.95 10.51 0.85
CA MET A 56 10.22 11.57 -0.14
C MET A 56 9.85 12.98 0.33
N TYR A 57 8.97 13.11 1.32
CA TYR A 57 8.48 14.42 1.78
C TYR A 57 8.57 14.65 3.30
N GLU A 58 9.22 13.76 4.08
CA GLU A 58 9.42 13.83 5.55
C GLU A 58 8.11 13.91 6.39
N GLU A 59 8.11 14.43 7.63
CA GLU A 59 6.93 14.37 8.54
C GLU A 59 5.76 15.31 8.19
N ASP A 60 5.93 16.19 7.19
CA ASP A 60 4.96 17.21 6.77
C ASP A 60 4.38 16.92 5.37
N THR A 61 4.08 15.64 5.11
CA THR A 61 3.50 15.21 3.83
C THR A 61 1.98 15.31 3.79
N GLU A 62 1.44 15.52 2.60
CA GLU A 62 0.02 15.33 2.34
C GLU A 62 -0.44 13.89 2.63
N LEU A 63 0.43 12.88 2.45
CA LEU A 63 0.14 11.50 2.85
C LEU A 63 -0.17 11.42 4.36
N MET A 64 0.60 12.11 5.21
CA MET A 64 0.36 12.16 6.65
C MET A 64 -0.96 12.86 6.98
N GLU A 65 -1.35 13.88 6.24
CA GLU A 65 -2.67 14.50 6.37
C GLU A 65 -3.80 13.54 5.96
N ARG A 66 -3.62 12.81 4.85
CA ARG A 66 -4.58 11.80 4.38
C ARG A 66 -4.70 10.68 5.41
N VAL A 67 -3.59 10.21 5.97
CA VAL A 67 -3.59 9.20 7.04
C VAL A 67 -4.28 9.71 8.30
N LYS A 68 -4.08 10.96 8.71
CA LYS A 68 -4.80 11.56 9.84
C LYS A 68 -6.31 11.65 9.58
N LYS A 69 -6.72 11.91 8.34
CA LYS A 69 -8.13 12.08 7.93
C LYS A 69 -8.86 10.75 7.71
N TYR A 70 -8.22 9.78 7.08
CA TYR A 70 -8.83 8.53 6.60
C TYR A 70 -8.34 7.27 7.33
N SER A 71 -7.32 7.37 8.17
CA SER A 71 -6.55 6.29 8.78
C SER A 71 -5.60 5.56 7.82
N LEU A 72 -4.48 5.06 8.36
CA LEU A 72 -3.48 4.33 7.61
C LEU A 72 -4.03 3.03 7.02
N GLY A 73 -4.93 2.35 7.74
CA GLY A 73 -5.55 1.11 7.27
C GLY A 73 -6.41 1.30 6.02
N THR A 74 -7.15 2.41 5.94
CA THR A 74 -7.96 2.76 4.75
C THR A 74 -7.07 3.10 3.57
N VAL A 75 -6.07 3.96 3.77
CA VAL A 75 -5.12 4.33 2.71
C VAL A 75 -4.38 3.09 2.20
N PHE A 76 -3.93 2.20 3.10
CA PHE A 76 -3.33 0.93 2.72
C PHE A 76 -4.27 0.07 1.87
N ALA A 77 -5.53 -0.08 2.29
CA ALA A 77 -6.50 -0.91 1.57
C ALA A 77 -6.75 -0.40 0.15
N GLU A 78 -6.80 0.93 -0.03
CA GLU A 78 -6.99 1.57 -1.33
C GLU A 78 -5.79 1.38 -2.26
N VAL A 79 -4.57 1.61 -1.76
CA VAL A 79 -3.33 1.36 -2.52
C VAL A 79 -3.19 -0.12 -2.88
N TYR A 80 -3.62 -1.00 -1.97
CA TYR A 80 -3.64 -2.45 -2.18
C TYR A 80 -4.73 -2.93 -3.15
N ASP A 81 -5.80 -2.17 -3.46
CA ASP A 81 -6.89 -2.65 -4.31
C ASP A 81 -6.43 -2.86 -5.76
N LEU A 82 -6.76 -4.01 -6.36
CA LEU A 82 -6.45 -4.37 -7.75
C LEU A 82 -7.17 -3.50 -8.78
N ASN A 83 -8.25 -2.83 -8.38
CA ASN A 83 -8.98 -1.90 -9.25
C ASN A 83 -8.30 -0.54 -9.34
N ASN A 84 -7.32 -0.28 -8.47
CA ASN A 84 -6.55 0.94 -8.45
C ASN A 84 -5.19 0.73 -9.11
N CYS A 85 -4.54 1.84 -9.46
CA CYS A 85 -3.36 1.87 -10.32
C CYS A 85 -2.06 2.18 -9.57
N TYR A 86 -2.11 2.32 -8.25
CA TYR A 86 -0.97 2.77 -7.45
C TYR A 86 0.27 1.90 -7.62
N ILE A 87 0.11 0.57 -7.47
CA ILE A 87 1.21 -0.39 -7.56
C ILE A 87 1.70 -0.52 -8.99
N GLU A 88 0.80 -0.41 -9.97
CA GLU A 88 1.10 -0.48 -11.39
C GLU A 88 1.89 0.77 -11.85
N TYR A 89 1.55 1.95 -11.33
CA TYR A 89 2.34 3.17 -11.54
C TYR A 89 3.72 3.05 -10.91
N TYR A 90 3.81 2.59 -9.66
CA TYR A 90 5.07 2.40 -8.96
C TYR A 90 6.00 1.39 -9.68
N ASN A 91 5.44 0.26 -10.10
CA ASN A 91 6.19 -0.79 -10.79
C ASN A 91 6.40 -0.54 -12.29
N SER A 92 5.93 0.59 -12.83
CA SER A 92 6.05 0.91 -14.26
C SER A 92 7.50 1.16 -14.70
N GLY A 93 8.36 1.57 -13.76
CA GLY A 93 9.72 2.02 -14.04
C GLY A 93 9.80 3.39 -14.73
N ASP A 94 8.68 4.12 -14.80
CA ASP A 94 8.63 5.50 -15.27
C ASP A 94 9.02 6.46 -14.14
N ASP A 95 9.74 7.53 -14.45
CA ASP A 95 10.16 8.54 -13.48
C ASP A 95 8.97 9.37 -12.96
N ASP A 96 7.87 9.43 -13.71
CA ASP A 96 6.67 10.21 -13.39
C ASP A 96 5.70 9.49 -12.42
N TRP A 97 6.03 8.28 -11.96
CA TRP A 97 5.16 7.46 -11.10
C TRP A 97 4.63 8.22 -9.87
N LEU A 98 5.46 9.08 -9.29
CA LEU A 98 5.14 9.85 -8.09
C LEU A 98 4.02 10.87 -8.36
N VAL A 99 4.05 11.50 -9.52
CA VAL A 99 3.01 12.46 -9.94
C VAL A 99 1.69 11.74 -10.09
N TRP A 100 1.67 10.59 -10.77
CA TRP A 100 0.44 9.83 -10.99
C TRP A 100 -0.16 9.29 -9.69
N ILE A 101 0.68 8.85 -8.77
CA ILE A 101 0.23 8.39 -7.45
C ILE A 101 -0.34 9.55 -6.63
N ASN A 102 0.30 10.73 -6.63
CA ASN A 102 -0.23 11.88 -5.93
C ASN A 102 -1.58 12.34 -6.51
N ASP A 103 -1.70 12.40 -7.84
CA ASP A 103 -2.97 12.74 -8.52
C ASP A 103 -4.08 11.74 -8.15
N ALA A 104 -3.77 10.45 -8.09
CA ALA A 104 -4.71 9.42 -7.68
C ALA A 104 -5.10 9.57 -6.19
N LEU A 105 -4.14 9.83 -5.30
CA LEU A 105 -4.40 10.07 -3.88
C LEU A 105 -5.23 11.35 -3.66
N ASP A 106 -5.07 12.37 -4.49
CA ASP A 106 -5.90 13.59 -4.44
C ASP A 106 -7.35 13.31 -4.81
N TYR A 107 -7.56 12.42 -5.79
CA TYR A 107 -8.89 12.02 -6.22
C TYR A 107 -9.58 11.10 -5.19
N ASP A 108 -8.87 10.08 -4.69
CA ASP A 108 -9.45 9.07 -3.78
C ASP A 108 -9.51 9.57 -2.32
N PHE A 109 -8.55 10.39 -1.92
CA PHE A 109 -8.42 10.92 -0.55
C PHE A 109 -8.26 12.45 -0.55
N PRO A 110 -9.27 13.20 -1.03
CA PRO A 110 -9.19 14.65 -1.14
C PRO A 110 -9.02 15.29 0.24
N LEU A 111 -8.00 16.14 0.41
CA LEU A 111 -7.74 16.80 1.69
C LEU A 111 -8.70 17.97 1.96
N GLN A 112 -8.99 18.78 0.94
CA GLN A 112 -9.97 19.86 1.02
C GLN A 112 -11.39 19.31 0.81
N GLN A 113 -12.40 19.92 1.46
CA GLN A 113 -13.79 19.70 1.05
C GLN A 113 -13.95 20.29 -0.34
N VAL A 114 -14.20 19.44 -1.34
CA VAL A 114 -14.76 19.90 -2.61
C VAL A 114 -16.15 20.43 -2.26
N ASN A 115 -16.27 21.74 -2.09
CA ASN A 115 -17.58 22.39 -2.04
C ASN A 115 -18.17 22.23 -3.44
N GLU A 116 -19.10 21.30 -3.60
CA GLU A 116 -20.04 21.27 -4.74
C GLU A 116 -21.00 22.47 -4.66
#